data_AF-A0A7C7CSW8-F1
#
_entry.id   AF-A0A7C7CSW8-F1
#
_cell.length_a   1.000
_cell.length_b   1.000
_cell.length_c   1.000
_cell.angle_alpha   90.00
_cell.angle_beta   90.00
_cell.angle_gamma   90.00
#
_symmetry.space_group_name_H-M   'P 1'
#
loop_
_entity.id
_entity.type
_entity.pdbx_description
1 polymer ?
#
loop_
_entity_poly.entity_id
_entity_poly.type
_entity_poly.pdbx_seq_one_letter_code
_entity_poly.pdbx_strand_id
1 'polypeptide(L)'
;AKELDNENKRRQIIQQAVVDEALLKVNAEADLKNENALVLANAGWHPGVVGIVASKIKEEFNRPTIIIALENGSGKGSARSVAGFDLYEALTACKTHLDGYGGHPMAAGLTLSNQKLEDFKKAFIDFANERLTKENLQATLTLDSEMALQDITPRFMDFLDKLSPYGPGNMRPKFAIRNAEIAGAPKVIGKTGEHIRFKIKQGLKSYPAVGFGLSNKYEMLITGQPVDIACVVETNEWQGNTSIQMNVRDIKRAVT
;
A
#
# COMPACT_ATOMS: atom_id res chain seq x y z
N ALA A 1 -12.95 4.99 26.65
CA ALA A 1 -11.81 5.63 25.93
C ALA A 1 -10.47 4.96 26.24
N LYS A 2 -10.03 4.87 27.51
CA LYS A 2 -8.75 4.22 27.87
C LYS A 2 -8.68 2.72 27.51
N GLU A 3 -9.76 1.98 27.71
CA GLU A 3 -9.81 0.55 27.37
C GLU A 3 -9.72 0.31 25.85
N LEU A 4 -10.44 1.10 25.05
CA LEU A 4 -10.34 1.06 23.58
C LEU A 4 -8.95 1.43 23.07
N ASP A 5 -8.29 2.40 23.70
CA ASP A 5 -6.93 2.79 23.33
C ASP A 5 -5.92 1.68 23.65
N ASN A 6 -6.08 1.00 24.80
CA ASN A 6 -5.26 -0.16 25.16
C ASN A 6 -5.48 -1.35 24.21
N GLU A 7 -6.74 -1.63 23.85
CA GLU A 7 -7.06 -2.72 22.92
C GLU A 7 -6.53 -2.43 21.52
N ASN A 8 -6.61 -1.17 21.06
CA ASN A 8 -6.03 -0.75 19.79
C ASN A 8 -4.50 -0.90 19.79
N LYS A 9 -3.81 -0.48 20.87
CA LYS A 9 -2.36 -0.67 21.02
C LYS A 9 -1.97 -2.14 21.00
N ARG A 10 -2.71 -2.98 21.72
CA ARG A 10 -2.50 -4.44 21.74
C ARG A 10 -2.67 -5.04 20.34
N ARG A 11 -3.75 -4.65 19.63
CA ARG A 11 -3.98 -5.06 18.24
C ARG A 11 -2.84 -4.63 17.32
N GLN A 12 -2.33 -3.41 17.45
CA GLN A 12 -1.22 -2.91 16.63
C GLN A 12 0.07 -3.71 16.86
N ILE A 13 0.39 -4.08 18.10
CA ILE A 13 1.55 -4.92 18.42
C ILE A 13 1.41 -6.31 17.78
N ILE A 14 0.26 -6.97 17.99
CA ILE A 14 -0.02 -8.29 17.39
C ILE A 14 0.04 -8.20 15.87
N GLN A 15 -0.57 -7.19 15.29
CA GLN A 15 -0.58 -6.96 13.85
C GLN A 15 0.85 -6.79 13.31
N GLN A 16 1.72 -6.02 13.98
CA GLN A 16 3.07 -5.81 13.50
C GLN A 16 3.88 -7.12 13.51
N ALA A 17 3.81 -7.89 14.60
CA ALA A 17 4.47 -9.19 14.68
C ALA A 17 4.01 -10.15 13.57
N VAL A 18 2.70 -10.24 13.32
CA VAL A 18 2.15 -11.10 12.25
C VAL A 18 2.55 -10.61 10.86
N VAL A 19 2.66 -9.30 10.64
CA VAL A 19 3.17 -8.74 9.37
C VAL A 19 4.63 -9.12 9.16
N ASP A 20 5.47 -8.96 10.18
CA ASP A 20 6.90 -9.26 10.09
C ASP A 20 7.12 -10.75 9.81
N GLU A 21 6.38 -11.64 10.49
CA GLU A 21 6.40 -13.08 10.21
C GLU A 21 5.89 -13.42 8.81
N ALA A 22 4.81 -12.77 8.35
CA ALA A 22 4.28 -12.99 7.02
C ALA A 22 5.29 -12.56 5.93
N LEU A 23 5.95 -11.41 6.10
CA LEU A 23 7.02 -10.95 5.21
C LEU A 23 8.18 -11.95 5.17
N LEU A 24 8.62 -12.45 6.32
CA LEU A 24 9.65 -13.48 6.40
C LEU A 24 9.24 -14.75 5.65
N LYS A 25 7.99 -15.20 5.81
CA LYS A 25 7.45 -16.36 5.10
C LYS A 25 7.40 -16.16 3.58
N VAL A 26 6.95 -15.01 3.09
CA VAL A 26 6.97 -14.73 1.64
C VAL A 26 8.40 -14.83 1.10
N ASN A 27 9.36 -14.20 1.77
CA ASN A 27 10.74 -14.20 1.32
C ASN A 27 11.42 -15.58 1.38
N ALA A 28 10.97 -16.46 2.28
CA ALA A 28 11.53 -17.80 2.44
C ALA A 28 10.87 -18.86 1.56
N GLU A 29 9.56 -18.75 1.30
CA GLU A 29 8.75 -19.83 0.75
C GLU A 29 8.12 -19.52 -0.62
N ALA A 30 7.89 -18.25 -0.96
CA ALA A 30 7.15 -17.90 -2.17
C ALA A 30 8.06 -17.80 -3.41
N ASP A 31 7.62 -18.38 -4.52
CA ASP A 31 8.29 -18.26 -5.81
C ASP A 31 7.68 -17.09 -6.60
N LEU A 32 8.05 -15.86 -6.23
CA LEU A 32 7.52 -14.64 -6.85
C LEU A 32 7.76 -14.53 -8.37
N LYS A 33 8.63 -15.38 -8.93
CA LYS A 33 8.85 -15.46 -10.38
C LYS A 33 7.72 -16.19 -11.09
N ASN A 34 7.09 -17.17 -10.42
CA ASN A 34 6.12 -18.10 -11.00
C ASN A 34 4.74 -18.08 -10.31
N GLU A 35 4.62 -17.51 -9.11
CA GLU A 35 3.37 -17.50 -8.33
C GLU A 35 2.73 -16.10 -8.32
N ASN A 36 1.65 -15.91 -9.06
CA ASN A 36 0.95 -14.62 -9.20
C ASN A 36 0.07 -14.25 -8.00
N ALA A 37 -0.04 -15.13 -6.99
CA ALA A 37 -0.77 -14.90 -5.75
C ALA A 37 -0.01 -15.44 -4.54
N LEU A 38 -0.36 -14.94 -3.35
CA LEU A 38 0.25 -15.34 -2.09
C LEU A 38 -0.81 -15.96 -1.17
N VAL A 39 -0.53 -17.16 -0.66
CA VAL A 39 -1.34 -17.80 0.38
C VAL A 39 -0.42 -18.20 1.52
N LEU A 40 -0.58 -17.55 2.66
CA LEU A 40 0.21 -17.80 3.85
C LEU A 40 -0.69 -18.27 4.98
N ALA A 41 -0.22 -19.27 5.71
CA ALA A 41 -0.91 -19.78 6.88
C ALA A 41 0.09 -19.97 8.03
N ASN A 42 -0.34 -19.70 9.26
CA ASN A 42 0.45 -20.05 10.42
C ASN A 42 -0.43 -20.38 11.63
N ALA A 43 0.06 -21.31 12.45
CA ALA A 43 -0.46 -21.48 13.80
C ALA A 43 0.00 -20.28 14.66
N GLY A 44 -0.87 -19.79 15.53
CA GLY A 44 -0.57 -18.64 16.42
C GLY A 44 -0.87 -17.26 15.83
N TRP A 45 -1.20 -17.16 14.53
CA TRP A 45 -1.74 -15.91 13.98
C TRP A 45 -3.14 -15.65 14.51
N HIS A 46 -3.42 -14.40 14.89
CA HIS A 46 -4.71 -14.03 15.46
C HIS A 46 -5.74 -13.75 14.35
N PRO A 47 -6.90 -14.43 14.31
CA PRO A 47 -7.92 -14.25 13.26
C PRO A 47 -8.39 -12.79 13.09
N GLY A 48 -8.41 -12.02 14.18
CA GLY A 48 -8.79 -10.61 14.15
C GLY A 48 -7.82 -9.67 13.41
N VAL A 49 -6.59 -10.10 13.06
CA VAL A 49 -5.61 -9.25 12.36
C VAL A 49 -5.31 -9.70 10.93
N VAL A 50 -5.71 -10.91 10.52
CA VAL A 50 -5.35 -11.49 9.21
C VAL A 50 -5.81 -10.63 8.03
N GLY A 51 -6.92 -9.89 8.15
CA GLY A 51 -7.38 -8.98 7.12
C GLY A 51 -6.51 -7.74 6.92
N ILE A 52 -5.89 -7.22 8.00
CA ILE A 52 -4.98 -6.08 7.91
C ILE A 52 -3.62 -6.54 7.37
N VAL A 53 -3.16 -7.72 7.81
CA VAL A 53 -1.94 -8.35 7.31
C VAL A 53 -2.07 -8.62 5.82
N ALA A 54 -3.19 -9.19 5.36
CA ALA A 54 -3.45 -9.45 3.95
C ALA A 54 -3.38 -8.17 3.10
N SER A 55 -3.90 -7.05 3.61
CA SER A 55 -3.79 -5.76 2.92
C SER A 55 -2.34 -5.30 2.79
N LYS A 56 -1.55 -5.38 3.88
CA LYS A 56 -0.14 -4.98 3.89
C LYS A 56 0.72 -5.83 2.95
N ILE A 57 0.57 -7.15 2.99
CA ILE A 57 1.31 -8.07 2.12
C ILE A 57 0.88 -7.86 0.65
N LYS A 58 -0.41 -7.65 0.37
CA LYS A 58 -0.88 -7.28 -0.97
C LYS A 58 -0.26 -5.96 -1.43
N GLU A 59 -0.11 -4.96 -0.56
CA GLU A 59 0.51 -3.68 -0.91
C GLU A 59 2.01 -3.82 -1.21
N GLU A 60 2.72 -4.62 -0.42
CA GLU A 60 4.16 -4.85 -0.57
C GLU A 60 4.49 -5.61 -1.87
N PHE A 61 3.75 -6.68 -2.15
CA PHE A 61 4.07 -7.57 -3.28
C PHE A 61 3.17 -7.37 -4.50
N ASN A 62 2.14 -6.52 -4.38
CA ASN A 62 1.13 -6.24 -5.41
C ASN A 62 0.55 -7.51 -6.06
N ARG A 63 0.15 -8.47 -5.21
CA ARG A 63 -0.42 -9.77 -5.58
C ARG A 63 -1.68 -10.05 -4.75
N PRO A 64 -2.70 -10.73 -5.30
CA PRO A 64 -3.79 -11.26 -4.49
C PRO A 64 -3.22 -12.06 -3.33
N THR A 65 -3.63 -11.73 -2.12
CA THR A 65 -3.03 -12.28 -0.91
C THR A 65 -4.10 -12.83 0.01
N ILE A 66 -3.87 -14.04 0.51
CA ILE A 66 -4.66 -14.69 1.54
C ILE A 66 -3.78 -14.96 2.76
N ILE A 67 -4.24 -14.50 3.92
CA ILE A 67 -3.60 -14.77 5.22
C ILE A 67 -4.55 -15.63 6.05
N ILE A 68 -4.08 -16.77 6.54
CA ILE A 68 -4.86 -17.78 7.24
C ILE A 68 -4.30 -18.00 8.65
N ALA A 69 -5.14 -17.75 9.66
CA ALA A 69 -4.86 -18.14 11.03
C ALA A 69 -5.32 -19.58 11.27
N LEU A 70 -4.41 -20.47 11.66
CA LEU A 70 -4.70 -21.87 11.96
C LEU A 70 -4.94 -22.07 13.47
N GLU A 71 -6.09 -22.64 13.83
CA GLU A 71 -6.50 -22.92 15.21
C GLU A 71 -7.38 -24.18 15.27
N ASN A 72 -7.06 -25.11 16.18
CA ASN A 72 -7.85 -26.32 16.45
C ASN A 72 -8.23 -27.16 15.20
N GLY A 73 -7.29 -27.30 14.25
CA GLY A 73 -7.51 -28.08 13.02
C GLY A 73 -8.29 -27.35 11.92
N SER A 74 -8.70 -26.10 12.15
CA SER A 74 -9.36 -25.24 11.16
C SER A 74 -8.54 -23.96 10.91
N GLY A 75 -8.67 -23.42 9.71
CA GLY A 75 -8.10 -22.15 9.30
C GLY A 75 -9.18 -21.10 9.06
N LYS A 76 -8.99 -19.89 9.58
CA LYS A 76 -9.78 -18.70 9.25
C LYS A 76 -8.92 -17.73 8.46
N GLY A 77 -9.33 -17.44 7.23
CA GLY A 77 -8.58 -16.62 6.29
C GLY A 77 -9.27 -15.32 5.91
N SER A 78 -8.46 -14.31 5.59
CA SER A 78 -8.91 -13.11 4.88
C SER A 78 -8.08 -12.90 3.63
N ALA A 79 -8.76 -12.56 2.54
CA ALA A 79 -8.20 -12.33 1.22
C ALA A 79 -8.29 -10.84 0.83
N ARG A 80 -7.29 -10.36 0.10
CA ARG A 80 -7.25 -9.03 -0.52
C ARG A 80 -6.77 -9.15 -1.96
N SER A 81 -7.46 -8.48 -2.86
CA SER A 81 -7.18 -8.57 -4.30
C SER A 81 -6.38 -7.39 -4.83
N VAL A 82 -5.97 -7.52 -6.09
CA VAL A 82 -5.43 -6.47 -6.96
C VAL A 82 -6.41 -6.19 -8.10
N ALA A 83 -6.21 -5.09 -8.83
CA ALA A 83 -7.02 -4.78 -10.00
C ALA A 83 -6.89 -5.91 -11.05
N GLY A 84 -8.03 -6.33 -11.61
CA GLY A 84 -8.08 -7.40 -12.61
C GLY A 84 -8.17 -8.81 -12.05
N PHE A 85 -8.32 -8.99 -10.73
CA PHE A 85 -8.54 -10.30 -10.12
C PHE A 85 -9.76 -10.31 -9.20
N ASP A 86 -10.74 -11.19 -9.47
CA ASP A 86 -11.95 -11.33 -8.67
C ASP A 86 -11.78 -12.45 -7.63
N LEU A 87 -11.74 -12.08 -6.35
CA LEU A 87 -11.62 -13.06 -5.25
C LEU A 87 -12.83 -13.96 -5.11
N TYR A 88 -14.03 -13.47 -5.39
CA TYR A 88 -15.23 -14.29 -5.27
C TYR A 88 -15.23 -15.38 -6.34
N GLU A 89 -14.85 -15.04 -7.57
CA GLU A 89 -14.65 -16.01 -8.65
C GLU A 89 -13.56 -17.03 -8.29
N ALA A 90 -12.39 -16.56 -7.84
CA ALA A 90 -11.26 -17.41 -7.48
C ALA A 90 -11.59 -18.39 -6.33
N LEU A 91 -12.26 -17.91 -5.28
CA LEU A 91 -12.69 -18.77 -4.18
C LEU A 91 -13.79 -19.74 -4.59
N THR A 92 -14.68 -19.33 -5.50
CA THR A 92 -15.71 -20.20 -6.07
C THR A 92 -15.08 -21.34 -6.87
N ALA A 93 -14.03 -21.07 -7.64
CA ALA A 93 -13.27 -22.09 -8.35
C ALA A 93 -12.57 -23.07 -7.38
N CYS A 94 -12.15 -22.59 -6.20
CA CYS A 94 -11.48 -23.39 -5.18
C CYS A 94 -12.43 -24.04 -4.15
N LYS A 95 -13.75 -23.99 -4.35
CA LYS A 95 -14.77 -24.34 -3.33
C LYS A 95 -14.64 -25.74 -2.72
N THR A 96 -14.07 -26.70 -3.45
CA THR A 96 -13.86 -28.09 -2.99
C THR A 96 -12.87 -28.17 -1.82
N HIS A 97 -11.95 -27.21 -1.72
CA HIS A 97 -10.92 -27.16 -0.67
C HIS A 97 -11.33 -26.27 0.51
N LEU A 98 -12.52 -25.66 0.45
CA LEU A 98 -13.02 -24.71 1.44
C LEU A 98 -14.18 -25.34 2.23
N ASP A 99 -14.24 -25.02 3.52
CA ASP A 99 -15.38 -25.35 4.37
C ASP A 99 -16.43 -24.22 4.33
N GLY A 100 -16.02 -23.00 3.95
CA GLY A 100 -16.89 -21.85 3.73
C GLY A 100 -16.12 -20.66 3.16
N TYR A 101 -16.80 -19.79 2.39
CA TYR A 101 -16.23 -18.54 1.89
C TYR A 101 -17.32 -17.53 1.55
N GLY A 102 -16.94 -16.25 1.44
CA GLY A 102 -17.83 -15.19 1.01
C GLY A 102 -17.12 -13.85 0.95
N GLY A 103 -17.73 -12.87 0.27
CA GLY A 103 -17.20 -11.52 0.16
C GLY A 103 -17.43 -10.90 -1.21
N HIS A 104 -16.49 -10.06 -1.61
CA HIS A 104 -16.53 -9.22 -2.81
C HIS A 104 -15.25 -9.39 -3.63
N PRO A 105 -15.23 -8.91 -4.89
CA PRO A 105 -14.07 -9.07 -5.77
C PRO A 105 -12.73 -8.61 -5.15
N MET A 106 -12.75 -7.57 -4.33
CA MET A 106 -11.53 -7.00 -3.72
C MET A 106 -11.20 -7.50 -2.30
N ALA A 107 -12.16 -8.11 -1.60
CA ALA A 107 -11.99 -8.58 -0.24
C ALA A 107 -12.95 -9.72 0.08
N ALA A 108 -12.42 -10.83 0.57
CA ALA A 108 -13.21 -12.00 0.93
C ALA A 108 -12.69 -12.67 2.20
N GLY A 109 -13.56 -13.45 2.85
CA GLY A 109 -13.23 -14.32 3.97
C GLY A 109 -13.41 -15.79 3.57
N LEU A 110 -12.65 -16.67 4.22
CA LEU A 110 -12.70 -18.10 3.99
C LEU A 110 -12.42 -18.90 5.26
N THR A 111 -12.91 -20.13 5.27
CA THR A 111 -12.59 -21.16 6.26
C THR A 111 -12.24 -22.46 5.57
N LEU A 112 -11.25 -23.18 6.08
CA LEU A 112 -10.84 -24.49 5.59
C LEU A 112 -10.33 -25.38 6.72
N SER A 113 -10.27 -26.68 6.47
CA SER A 113 -9.65 -27.63 7.38
C SER A 113 -8.15 -27.69 7.07
N ASN A 114 -7.29 -27.83 8.09
CA ASN A 114 -5.83 -27.80 7.90
C ASN A 114 -5.33 -28.83 6.86
N GLN A 115 -6.03 -29.96 6.74
CA GLN A 115 -5.73 -31.01 5.78
C GLN A 115 -5.90 -30.58 4.31
N LYS A 116 -6.77 -29.60 4.04
CA LYS A 116 -7.07 -29.07 2.70
C LYS A 116 -6.20 -27.86 2.33
N LEU A 117 -5.35 -27.38 3.24
CA LEU A 117 -4.62 -26.12 3.08
C LEU A 117 -3.71 -26.13 1.86
N GLU A 118 -2.90 -27.18 1.69
CA GLU A 118 -1.93 -27.25 0.59
C GLU A 118 -2.63 -27.38 -0.77
N ASP A 119 -3.68 -28.19 -0.85
CA ASP A 119 -4.49 -28.31 -2.07
C ASP A 119 -5.17 -26.98 -2.41
N PHE A 120 -5.70 -26.27 -1.41
CA PHE A 120 -6.26 -24.93 -1.59
C PHE A 120 -5.21 -23.93 -2.08
N LYS A 121 -4.04 -23.89 -1.44
CA LYS A 121 -2.94 -22.98 -1.80
C LYS A 121 -2.57 -23.18 -3.26
N LYS A 122 -2.38 -24.44 -3.68
CA LYS A 122 -2.08 -24.78 -5.06
C LYS A 122 -3.19 -24.33 -6.02
N ALA A 123 -4.44 -24.73 -5.76
CA ALA A 123 -5.56 -24.40 -6.64
C ALA A 123 -5.76 -22.88 -6.80
N PHE A 124 -5.59 -22.11 -5.73
CA PHE A 124 -5.72 -20.65 -5.77
C PHE A 124 -4.59 -19.98 -6.54
N ILE A 125 -3.34 -20.44 -6.36
CA ILE A 125 -2.18 -19.93 -7.10
C ILE A 125 -2.29 -20.27 -8.58
N ASP A 126 -2.69 -21.50 -8.92
CA ASP A 126 -2.91 -21.93 -10.31
C ASP A 126 -3.97 -21.05 -10.99
N PHE A 127 -5.11 -20.82 -10.31
CA PHE A 127 -6.16 -19.92 -10.83
C PHE A 127 -5.65 -18.48 -11.03
N ALA A 128 -4.83 -17.97 -10.11
CA ALA A 128 -4.20 -16.65 -10.25
C ALA A 128 -3.22 -16.59 -11.42
N ASN A 129 -2.43 -17.63 -11.63
CA ASN A 129 -1.45 -17.73 -12.70
C ASN A 129 -2.11 -17.73 -14.09
N GLU A 130 -3.27 -18.36 -14.23
CA GLU A 130 -4.02 -18.39 -15.49
C GLU A 130 -4.67 -17.04 -15.86
N ARG A 131 -4.93 -16.18 -14.87
CA ARG A 131 -5.72 -14.95 -15.06
C ARG A 131 -4.91 -13.66 -14.98
N LEU A 132 -3.83 -13.64 -14.21
CA LEU A 132 -3.00 -12.46 -14.03
C LEU A 132 -1.83 -12.44 -15.00
N THR A 133 -1.62 -11.28 -15.64
CA THR A 133 -0.41 -11.01 -16.42
C THR A 133 0.64 -10.32 -15.55
N LYS A 134 1.89 -10.25 -16.04
CA LYS A 134 2.97 -9.56 -15.33
C LYS A 134 2.68 -8.07 -15.11
N GLU A 135 1.95 -7.45 -16.03
CA GLU A 135 1.53 -6.05 -15.93
C GLU A 135 0.57 -5.84 -14.75
N ASN A 136 -0.32 -6.79 -14.47
CA ASN A 136 -1.23 -6.70 -13.31
C ASN A 136 -0.47 -6.73 -11.97
N LEU A 137 0.71 -7.35 -11.96
CA LEU A 137 1.55 -7.50 -10.77
C LEU A 137 2.44 -6.28 -10.52
N GLN A 138 2.51 -5.32 -11.45
CA GLN A 138 3.25 -4.10 -11.23
C GLN A 138 2.44 -3.10 -10.40
N ALA A 139 3.05 -2.55 -9.36
CA ALA A 139 2.46 -1.46 -8.61
C ALA A 139 2.26 -0.25 -9.54
N THR A 140 1.00 0.11 -9.77
CA THR A 140 0.65 1.25 -10.64
C THR A 140 0.27 2.46 -9.81
N LEU A 141 0.80 3.62 -10.18
CA LEU A 141 0.43 4.90 -9.59
C LEU A 141 -0.24 5.76 -10.66
N THR A 142 -1.57 5.79 -10.66
CA THR A 142 -2.35 6.68 -11.52
C THR A 142 -2.22 8.12 -11.02
N LEU A 143 -1.90 9.03 -11.94
CA LEU A 143 -1.83 10.48 -11.72
C LEU A 143 -2.93 11.15 -12.55
N ASP A 144 -3.62 12.12 -11.96
CA ASP A 144 -4.77 12.80 -12.56
C ASP A 144 -4.35 13.85 -13.57
N SER A 145 -3.22 14.55 -13.34
CA SER A 145 -2.65 15.50 -14.28
C SER A 145 -1.17 15.73 -14.02
N GLU A 146 -0.47 16.20 -15.04
CA GLU A 146 0.80 16.90 -14.86
C GLU A 146 0.55 18.36 -14.48
N MET A 147 1.41 18.95 -13.65
CA MET A 147 1.37 20.37 -13.33
C MET A 147 2.77 20.92 -13.01
N ALA A 148 2.92 22.24 -13.11
CA ALA A 148 4.11 22.93 -12.65
C ALA A 148 3.88 23.52 -11.25
N LEU A 149 4.96 23.75 -10.49
CA LEU A 149 4.86 24.35 -9.15
C LEU A 149 4.27 25.79 -9.19
N GLN A 150 4.37 26.46 -10.33
CA GLN A 150 3.78 27.79 -10.52
C GLN A 150 2.25 27.79 -10.59
N ASP A 151 1.64 26.65 -10.91
CA ASP A 151 0.18 26.51 -10.99
C ASP A 151 -0.47 26.43 -9.60
N ILE A 152 0.36 26.21 -8.57
CA ILE A 152 -0.04 26.09 -7.16
C ILE A 152 -0.28 27.50 -6.59
N THR A 153 -1.47 28.02 -6.89
CA THR A 153 -1.94 29.35 -6.48
C THR A 153 -3.00 29.23 -5.36
N PRO A 154 -3.30 30.32 -4.64
CA PRO A 154 -4.42 30.32 -3.69
C PRO A 154 -5.74 29.88 -4.34
N ARG A 155 -6.02 30.34 -5.56
CA ARG A 155 -7.20 29.91 -6.34
C ARG A 155 -7.21 28.40 -6.62
N PHE A 156 -6.05 27.80 -6.89
CA PHE A 156 -5.92 26.36 -7.07
C PHE A 156 -6.23 25.61 -5.77
N MET A 157 -5.73 26.10 -4.63
CA MET A 157 -6.04 25.52 -3.32
C MET A 157 -7.53 25.61 -2.99
N ASP A 158 -8.15 26.78 -3.20
CA ASP A 158 -9.60 26.97 -3.01
C ASP A 158 -10.42 26.02 -3.88
N PHE A 159 -9.94 25.72 -5.10
CA PHE A 159 -10.58 24.77 -5.99
C PHE A 159 -10.47 23.34 -5.45
N LEU A 160 -9.29 22.93 -4.97
CA LEU A 160 -9.12 21.62 -4.33
C LEU A 160 -10.00 21.48 -3.08
N ASP A 161 -10.15 22.52 -2.28
CA ASP A 161 -10.98 22.45 -1.08
C ASP A 161 -12.47 22.25 -1.42
N LYS A 162 -12.94 22.80 -2.55
CA LYS A 162 -14.31 22.58 -3.06
C LYS A 162 -14.57 21.16 -3.57
N LEU A 163 -13.54 20.37 -3.84
CA LEU A 163 -13.68 18.96 -4.22
C LEU A 163 -13.84 18.02 -3.02
N SER A 164 -13.70 18.55 -1.80
CA SER A 164 -13.96 17.80 -0.57
C SER A 164 -15.47 17.50 -0.41
N PRO A 165 -15.86 16.45 0.34
CA PRO A 165 -15.04 15.57 1.17
C PRO A 165 -14.29 14.51 0.35
N TYR A 166 -13.05 14.24 0.74
CA TYR A 166 -12.23 13.20 0.13
C TYR A 166 -12.40 11.85 0.85
N GLY A 167 -12.37 10.77 0.09
CA GLY A 167 -12.49 9.40 0.60
C GLY A 167 -12.60 8.37 -0.52
N PRO A 168 -12.94 7.10 -0.19
CA PRO A 168 -13.22 6.09 -1.20
C PRO A 168 -14.27 6.59 -2.21
N GLY A 169 -13.94 6.54 -3.50
CA GLY A 169 -14.80 7.06 -4.58
C GLY A 169 -14.58 8.53 -4.94
N ASN A 170 -13.89 9.31 -4.10
CA ASN A 170 -13.47 10.68 -4.37
C ASN A 170 -12.10 10.94 -3.71
N MET A 171 -11.05 10.34 -4.26
CA MET A 171 -9.70 10.47 -3.71
C MET A 171 -9.13 11.86 -4.03
N ARG A 172 -8.21 12.36 -3.19
CA ARG A 172 -7.47 13.58 -3.49
C ARG A 172 -6.73 13.43 -4.84
N PRO A 173 -6.77 14.45 -5.72
CA PRO A 173 -6.03 14.42 -6.97
C PRO A 173 -4.53 14.25 -6.73
N LYS A 174 -3.90 13.39 -7.53
CA LYS A 174 -2.47 13.14 -7.58
C LYS A 174 -1.89 13.78 -8.83
N PHE A 175 -0.80 14.50 -8.67
CA PHE A 175 -0.17 15.25 -9.75
C PHE A 175 1.24 14.73 -10.04
N ALA A 176 1.65 14.82 -11.30
CA ALA A 176 3.04 14.70 -11.70
C ALA A 176 3.68 16.09 -11.73
N ILE A 177 4.81 16.26 -11.03
CA ILE A 177 5.71 17.41 -11.21
C ILE A 177 6.96 16.87 -11.91
N ARG A 178 7.22 17.35 -13.13
CA ARG A 178 8.37 16.94 -13.94
C ARG A 178 9.58 17.82 -13.68
N ASN A 179 10.76 17.23 -13.81
CA ASN A 179 12.04 17.95 -13.86
C ASN A 179 12.21 18.94 -12.69
N ALA A 180 11.91 18.46 -11.48
CA ALA A 180 11.96 19.27 -10.27
C ALA A 180 13.34 19.21 -9.61
N GLU A 181 13.86 20.36 -9.20
CA GLU A 181 15.10 20.48 -8.43
C GLU A 181 14.84 20.20 -6.95
N ILE A 182 15.85 19.66 -6.26
CA ILE A 182 15.84 19.54 -4.80
C ILE A 182 16.58 20.73 -4.20
N ALA A 183 15.88 21.52 -3.39
CA ALA A 183 16.43 22.69 -2.72
C ALA A 183 16.88 22.35 -1.30
N GLY A 184 18.16 22.60 -1.02
CA GLY A 184 18.76 22.29 0.28
C GLY A 184 18.93 20.78 0.52
N ALA A 185 19.24 20.41 1.76
CA ALA A 185 19.48 19.02 2.13
C ALA A 185 18.16 18.30 2.51
N PRO A 186 17.83 17.16 1.88
CA PRO A 186 16.82 16.24 2.39
C PRO A 186 17.13 15.81 3.83
N LYS A 187 16.08 15.49 4.59
CA LYS A 187 16.19 15.01 5.98
C LYS A 187 15.35 13.75 6.15
N VAL A 188 15.98 12.70 6.67
CA VAL A 188 15.25 11.52 7.15
C VAL A 188 14.54 11.89 8.46
N ILE A 189 13.26 11.52 8.59
CA ILE A 189 12.41 11.82 9.75
C ILE A 189 11.63 10.58 10.19
N GLY A 190 10.94 10.68 11.35
CA GLY A 190 10.21 9.58 11.96
C GLY A 190 11.05 8.84 13.00
N LYS A 191 10.40 8.13 13.94
CA LYS A 191 11.10 7.44 15.04
C LYS A 191 12.05 6.33 14.54
N THR A 192 11.69 5.71 13.43
CA THR A 192 12.37 4.60 12.76
C THR A 192 13.19 5.05 11.54
N GLY A 193 13.14 6.34 11.17
CA GLY A 193 13.85 6.88 10.01
C GLY A 193 13.28 6.43 8.65
N GLU A 194 12.00 6.06 8.60
CA GLU A 194 11.37 5.52 7.39
C GLU A 194 10.81 6.59 6.44
N HIS A 195 10.81 7.87 6.84
CA HIS A 195 10.23 8.96 6.04
C HIS A 195 11.30 9.97 5.63
N ILE A 196 11.00 10.75 4.59
CA ILE A 196 11.89 11.81 4.11
C ILE A 196 11.16 13.14 3.99
N ARG A 197 11.80 14.22 4.42
CA ARG A 197 11.35 15.60 4.23
C ARG A 197 12.40 16.35 3.43
N PHE A 198 11.96 17.09 2.44
CA PHE A 198 12.83 17.89 1.57
C PHE A 198 12.06 19.08 1.02
N LYS A 199 12.69 19.86 0.14
CA LYS A 199 12.04 20.98 -0.53
C LYS A 199 12.19 20.81 -2.04
N ILE A 200 11.07 20.86 -2.75
CA ILE A 200 11.02 20.78 -4.20
C ILE A 200 11.09 22.21 -4.74
N LYS A 201 11.80 22.41 -5.85
CA LYS A 201 11.91 23.70 -6.52
C LYS A 201 11.74 23.53 -8.04
N GLN A 202 11.05 24.49 -8.65
CA GLN A 202 10.90 24.60 -10.10
C GLN A 202 10.77 26.08 -10.43
N GLY A 203 11.74 26.62 -11.18
CA GLY A 203 11.88 28.05 -11.39
C GLY A 203 12.01 28.83 -10.07
N LEU A 204 11.14 29.80 -9.86
CA LEU A 204 11.12 30.65 -8.65
C LEU A 204 10.27 30.06 -7.52
N LYS A 205 9.50 29.01 -7.77
CA LYS A 205 8.60 28.40 -6.79
C LYS A 205 9.27 27.27 -6.06
N SER A 206 8.96 27.15 -4.77
CA SER A 206 9.50 26.09 -3.95
C SER A 206 8.56 25.75 -2.80
N TYR A 207 8.35 24.45 -2.57
CA TYR A 207 7.41 23.95 -1.56
C TYR A 207 8.05 22.85 -0.71
N PRO A 208 7.73 22.79 0.59
CA PRO A 208 8.11 21.66 1.42
C PRO A 208 7.42 20.39 0.90
N ALA A 209 8.13 19.27 1.00
CA ALA A 209 7.66 17.97 0.57
C ALA A 209 7.95 16.92 1.65
N VAL A 210 7.02 15.99 1.84
CA VAL A 210 7.16 14.86 2.75
C VAL A 210 6.79 13.58 2.00
N GLY A 211 7.70 12.61 1.99
CA GLY A 211 7.48 11.28 1.47
C GLY A 211 7.46 10.26 2.61
N PHE A 212 6.29 9.68 2.88
CA PHE A 212 6.14 8.63 3.88
C PHE A 212 6.61 7.29 3.30
N GLY A 213 7.57 6.63 3.96
CA GLY A 213 8.14 5.36 3.51
C GLY A 213 9.21 5.51 2.42
N LEU A 214 9.61 6.75 2.09
CA LEU A 214 10.49 7.05 0.96
C LEU A 214 11.91 7.43 1.40
N SER A 215 12.36 7.04 2.61
CA SER A 215 13.74 7.31 3.05
C SER A 215 14.79 6.63 2.18
N ASN A 216 14.46 5.51 1.54
CA ASN A 216 15.30 4.85 0.53
C ASN A 216 15.58 5.72 -0.72
N LYS A 217 14.82 6.79 -0.95
CA LYS A 217 15.07 7.76 -2.04
C LYS A 217 16.10 8.82 -1.66
N TYR A 218 16.62 8.83 -0.42
CA TYR A 218 17.55 9.84 0.07
C TYR A 218 18.77 10.03 -0.85
N GLU A 219 19.44 8.93 -1.22
CA GLU A 219 20.62 8.97 -2.09
C GLU A 219 20.33 9.63 -3.44
N MET A 220 19.16 9.34 -4.03
CA MET A 220 18.72 9.96 -5.28
C MET A 220 18.59 11.48 -5.13
N LEU A 221 17.98 11.93 -4.03
CA LEU A 221 17.68 13.34 -3.81
C LEU A 221 18.93 14.20 -3.51
N ILE A 222 20.00 13.60 -2.95
CA ILE A 222 21.25 14.32 -2.69
C ILE A 222 22.17 14.42 -3.91
N THR A 223 21.87 13.71 -5.01
CA THR A 223 22.69 13.79 -6.25
C THR A 223 22.61 15.15 -6.93
N GLY A 224 21.63 15.98 -6.59
CA GLY A 224 21.36 17.27 -7.25
C GLY A 224 20.76 17.14 -8.65
N GLN A 225 20.53 15.93 -9.14
CA GLN A 225 19.87 15.70 -10.42
C GLN A 225 18.36 15.98 -10.32
N PRO A 226 17.73 16.52 -11.37
CA PRO A 226 16.29 16.71 -11.38
C PRO A 226 15.52 15.39 -11.24
N VAL A 227 14.35 15.48 -10.61
CA VAL A 227 13.48 14.33 -10.35
C VAL A 227 12.06 14.57 -10.87
N ASP A 228 11.39 13.49 -11.21
CA ASP A 228 9.94 13.48 -11.38
C ASP A 228 9.29 13.04 -10.08
N ILE A 229 8.24 13.75 -9.68
CA ILE A 229 7.57 13.56 -8.39
C ILE A 229 6.09 13.32 -8.65
N ALA A 230 5.57 12.24 -8.05
CA ALA A 230 4.14 12.06 -7.90
C ALA A 230 3.72 12.55 -6.51
N CYS A 231 2.79 13.50 -6.42
CA CYS A 231 2.38 14.07 -5.14
C CYS A 231 0.88 14.40 -5.07
N VAL A 232 0.40 14.57 -3.84
CA VAL A 232 -0.85 15.26 -3.55
C VAL A 232 -0.50 16.63 -2.98
N VAL A 233 -1.13 17.69 -3.47
CA VAL A 233 -0.98 19.03 -2.92
C VAL A 233 -1.93 19.18 -1.73
N GLU A 234 -1.41 19.57 -0.58
CA GLU A 234 -2.21 19.72 0.63
C GLU A 234 -1.83 20.95 1.44
N THR A 235 -2.80 21.41 2.22
CA THR A 235 -2.62 22.46 3.22
C THR A 235 -2.17 21.81 4.53
N ASN A 236 -0.99 22.17 5.02
CA ASN A 236 -0.46 21.76 6.30
C ASN A 236 -0.66 22.87 7.33
N GLU A 237 -1.40 22.55 8.40
CA GLU A 237 -1.59 23.43 9.56
C GLU A 237 -0.75 22.93 10.73
N TRP A 238 0.20 23.76 11.17
CA TRP A 238 1.07 23.44 12.30
C TRP A 238 1.20 24.66 13.21
N GLN A 239 0.83 24.49 14.49
CA GLN A 239 0.91 25.55 15.50
C GLN A 239 0.23 26.87 15.07
N GLY A 240 -0.90 26.77 14.37
CA GLY A 240 -1.65 27.93 13.88
C GLY A 240 -1.10 28.56 12.59
N ASN A 241 0.00 28.03 12.03
CA ASN A 241 0.51 28.44 10.73
C ASN A 241 0.05 27.47 9.64
N THR A 242 -0.59 28.03 8.61
CA THR A 242 -1.06 27.32 7.43
C THR A 242 -0.05 27.47 6.29
N SER A 243 0.33 26.36 5.68
CA SER A 243 1.35 26.33 4.61
C SER A 243 1.00 25.27 3.57
N ILE A 244 1.40 25.46 2.32
CA ILE A 244 1.24 24.44 1.28
C ILE A 244 2.38 23.42 1.39
N GLN A 245 2.05 22.14 1.35
CA GLN A 245 3.00 21.02 1.37
C GLN A 245 2.67 20.00 0.27
N MET A 246 3.70 19.36 -0.26
CA MET A 246 3.57 18.23 -1.18
C MET A 246 3.66 16.91 -0.40
N ASN A 247 2.59 16.13 -0.41
CA ASN A 247 2.58 14.77 0.09
C ASN A 247 3.02 13.83 -1.03
N VAL A 248 4.29 13.42 -1.00
CA VAL A 248 4.94 12.68 -2.07
C VAL A 248 4.60 11.20 -1.98
N ARG A 249 4.16 10.65 -3.11
CA ARG A 249 3.77 9.24 -3.27
C ARG A 249 4.87 8.40 -3.90
N ASP A 250 5.61 8.96 -4.85
CA ASP A 250 6.81 8.33 -5.40
C ASP A 250 7.74 9.37 -6.04
N ILE A 251 9.00 9.00 -6.19
CA ILE A 251 10.07 9.81 -6.76
C ILE A 251 10.89 8.92 -7.69
N LYS A 252 11.14 9.43 -8.90
CA LYS A 252 12.09 8.84 -9.84
C LYS A 252 13.01 9.93 -10.40
N ARG A 253 14.15 9.52 -10.96
CA ARG A 253 14.99 10.43 -11.74
C ARG A 253 14.19 10.94 -12.95
N ALA A 254 14.31 12.22 -13.26
CA ALA A 254 13.77 12.74 -14.50
C ALA A 254 14.46 12.03 -15.67
N VAL A 255 13.68 11.59 -16.65
CA VAL A 255 14.24 11.05 -17.89
C VAL A 255 14.52 12.25 -18.78
N THR A 256 15.79 12.53 -19.01
CA THR A 256 16.26 13.52 -20.00
C THR A 256 16.12 12.99 -21.41
#